data_AF-A0A8T7KZA7-F1
#
_entry.id   AF-A0A8T7KZA7-F1
#
_cell.length_a   1.000
_cell.length_b   1.000
_cell.length_c   1.000
_cell.angle_alpha   90.00
_cell.angle_beta   90.00
_cell.angle_gamma   90.00
#
_symmetry.space_group_name_H-M   'P 1'
#
loop_
_entity.id
_entity.type
_entity.pdbx_description
1 polymer ?
#
loop_
_entity_poly.entity_id
_entity_poly.type
_entity_poly.pdbx_seq_one_letter_code
_entity_poly.pdbx_strand_id
1 'polypeptide(L)'
;MKPKLLMWTAIALMLCTGILHLIAVPDEYSESPYMGWLFIVNFLGTLVAAWGLLRSRIIWGWGLGTIIVAGSIIGYLLSRTVGLPGTGVEEWADLQGIWGLVSGKAIDQSFKDVCSAIAQESFGSNSFGLIGLLAILVETAFLGTLVLAKPWADPVMKTDLLAFNASAKQMRQSRFFLPAMMLATILIGFFSYQIGVQSVKAHDSEHPLPETIISAQTLEEEYGIQMYLVAVTAAGGMVDVRYRIIDPDKAAKLVDPEDGGIMPMVYVQNGDIMLMPDMHMRKQQLIADRMYFTLIPNTRNVVHRGTIVTVSFGNVALEPMIAK
;
A
#
# COMPACT_ATOMS: atom_id res chain seq x y z
N MET A 1 13.72 -25.96 26.41
CA MET A 1 12.40 -25.40 26.79
C MET A 1 11.35 -26.50 26.79
N LYS A 2 10.28 -26.41 27.58
CA LYS A 2 9.21 -27.42 27.59
C LYS A 2 8.47 -27.39 26.24
N PRO A 3 8.16 -28.54 25.59
CA PRO A 3 7.53 -28.57 24.27
C PRO A 3 6.17 -27.84 24.21
N LYS A 4 5.41 -27.86 25.32
CA LYS A 4 4.16 -27.08 25.45
C LYS A 4 4.40 -25.57 25.42
N LEU A 5 5.52 -25.08 25.97
CA LEU A 5 5.84 -23.65 25.96
C LEU A 5 6.11 -23.18 24.53
N LEU A 6 6.90 -23.93 23.76
CA LEU A 6 7.18 -23.62 22.35
C LEU A 6 5.92 -23.58 21.49
N MET A 7 4.97 -24.49 21.74
CA MET A 7 3.69 -24.50 21.04
C MET A 7 2.86 -23.24 21.34
N TRP A 8 2.72 -22.86 22.61
CA TRP A 8 2.00 -21.64 22.99
C TRP A 8 2.69 -20.37 22.48
N THR A 9 4.03 -20.34 22.49
CA THR A 9 4.79 -19.26 21.87
C THR A 9 4.51 -19.17 20.37
N ALA A 10 4.51 -20.29 19.64
CA ALA A 10 4.20 -20.29 18.21
C ALA A 10 2.77 -19.81 17.90
N ILE A 11 1.79 -20.22 18.70
CA ILE A 11 0.40 -19.75 18.58
C ILE A 11 0.33 -18.23 18.79
N ALA A 12 0.94 -17.73 19.86
CA ALA A 12 0.95 -16.30 20.16
C ALA A 12 1.60 -15.50 19.03
N LEU A 13 2.76 -15.95 18.53
CA LEU A 13 3.45 -15.31 17.40
C LEU A 13 2.57 -15.28 16.15
N MET A 14 1.84 -16.36 15.84
CA MET A 14 0.97 -16.35 14.66
C MET A 14 -0.23 -15.43 14.79
N LEU A 15 -0.83 -15.34 15.97
CA LEU A 15 -1.89 -14.37 16.23
C LEU A 15 -1.36 -12.93 16.13
N CYS A 16 -0.16 -12.66 16.65
CA CYS A 16 0.49 -11.36 16.49
C CYS A 16 0.76 -11.02 15.02
N THR A 17 1.32 -11.96 14.23
CA THR A 17 1.50 -11.78 12.78
C THR A 17 0.18 -11.43 12.10
N GLY A 18 -0.89 -12.18 12.40
CA GLY A 18 -2.21 -11.91 11.85
C GLY A 18 -2.74 -10.53 12.18
N ILE A 19 -2.62 -10.10 13.44
CA ILE A 19 -3.07 -8.77 13.88
C ILE A 19 -2.29 -7.66 13.16
N LEU A 20 -0.97 -7.79 13.04
CA LEU A 20 -0.13 -6.82 12.33
C LEU A 20 -0.56 -6.68 10.87
N HIS A 21 -0.84 -7.81 10.19
CA HIS A 21 -1.33 -7.78 8.82
C HIS A 21 -2.73 -7.19 8.73
N LEU A 22 -3.63 -7.50 9.67
CA LEU A 22 -4.97 -6.92 9.68
C LEU A 22 -4.96 -5.40 9.90
N ILE A 23 -4.07 -4.89 10.77
CA ILE A 23 -3.89 -3.45 11.00
C ILE A 23 -3.40 -2.75 9.74
N ALA A 24 -2.49 -3.37 8.99
CA ALA A 24 -1.95 -2.80 7.75
C ALA A 24 -2.94 -2.84 6.57
N VAL A 25 -4.05 -3.60 6.65
CA VAL A 25 -5.00 -3.77 5.55
C VAL A 25 -5.47 -2.45 4.91
N PRO A 26 -5.94 -1.42 5.67
CA PRO A 26 -6.47 -0.19 5.07
C PRO A 26 -5.44 0.53 4.19
N ASP A 27 -4.20 0.57 4.65
CA ASP A 27 -3.12 1.29 3.98
C ASP A 27 -2.59 0.50 2.78
N GLU A 28 -2.51 -0.82 2.90
CA GLU A 28 -2.17 -1.68 1.77
C GLU A 28 -3.27 -1.65 0.70
N TYR A 29 -4.53 -1.44 1.10
CA TYR A 29 -5.65 -1.22 0.17
C TYR A 29 -5.56 0.11 -0.56
N SER A 30 -5.09 1.17 0.10
CA SER A 30 -4.93 2.49 -0.54
C SER A 30 -3.76 2.51 -1.52
N GLU A 31 -2.69 1.78 -1.24
CA GLU A 31 -1.57 1.62 -2.18
C GLU A 31 -1.95 0.72 -3.37
N SER A 32 -2.52 -0.46 -3.12
CA SER A 32 -3.08 -1.27 -4.19
C SER A 32 -4.14 -2.27 -3.71
N PRO A 33 -5.32 -2.35 -4.36
CA PRO A 33 -6.40 -3.23 -3.89
C PRO A 33 -6.02 -4.71 -3.73
N TYR A 34 -5.10 -5.24 -4.55
CA TYR A 34 -4.68 -6.63 -4.42
C TYR A 34 -3.78 -6.86 -3.19
N MET A 35 -3.03 -5.86 -2.74
CA MET A 35 -2.18 -5.97 -1.55
C MET A 35 -3.04 -6.05 -0.30
N GLY A 36 -4.05 -5.18 -0.18
CA GLY A 36 -5.06 -5.30 0.88
C GLY A 36 -5.69 -6.70 0.99
N TRP A 37 -6.00 -7.34 -0.14
CA TRP A 37 -6.46 -8.74 -0.16
C TRP A 37 -5.41 -9.75 0.29
N LEU A 38 -4.15 -9.59 -0.15
CA LEU A 38 -3.05 -10.45 0.30
C LEU A 38 -2.90 -10.39 1.82
N PHE A 39 -3.02 -9.21 2.42
CA PHE A 39 -2.95 -9.02 3.87
C PHE A 39 -4.15 -9.64 4.61
N ILE A 40 -5.37 -9.55 4.07
CA ILE A 40 -6.55 -10.25 4.62
C ILE A 40 -6.35 -11.78 4.55
N VAL A 41 -5.91 -12.30 3.41
CA VAL A 41 -5.67 -13.74 3.21
C VAL A 41 -4.59 -14.22 4.17
N ASN A 42 -3.54 -13.42 4.36
CA ASN A 42 -2.49 -13.67 5.33
C ASN A 42 -3.08 -13.77 6.75
N PHE A 43 -3.82 -12.75 7.21
CA PHE A 43 -4.50 -12.74 8.50
C PHE A 43 -5.36 -14.01 8.71
N LEU A 44 -6.26 -14.32 7.78
CA LEU A 44 -7.09 -15.53 7.87
C LEU A 44 -6.26 -16.81 7.91
N GLY A 45 -5.20 -16.87 7.10
CA GLY A 45 -4.24 -17.96 7.10
C GLY A 45 -3.57 -18.16 8.46
N THR A 46 -3.17 -17.07 9.14
CA THR A 46 -2.56 -17.15 10.47
C THR A 46 -3.53 -17.70 11.53
N LEU A 47 -4.84 -17.41 11.42
CA LEU A 47 -5.85 -18.00 12.29
C LEU A 47 -5.98 -19.50 12.07
N VAL A 48 -5.97 -19.95 10.81
CA VAL A 48 -5.98 -21.37 10.47
C VAL A 48 -4.70 -22.06 10.97
N ALA A 49 -3.55 -21.40 10.84
CA ALA A 49 -2.28 -21.91 11.36
C ALA A 49 -2.28 -22.02 12.89
N ALA A 50 -2.73 -20.98 13.60
CA ALA A 50 -2.88 -20.99 15.05
C ALA A 50 -3.84 -22.11 15.51
N TRP A 51 -4.96 -22.31 14.81
CA TRP A 51 -5.87 -23.43 15.08
C TRP A 51 -5.23 -24.79 14.82
N GLY A 52 -4.46 -24.93 13.74
CA GLY A 52 -3.68 -26.13 13.44
C GLY A 52 -2.69 -26.48 14.55
N LEU A 53 -1.96 -25.48 15.07
CA LEU A 53 -1.07 -25.62 16.22
C LEU A 53 -1.84 -26.06 17.48
N LEU A 54 -2.98 -25.43 17.78
CA LEU A 54 -3.83 -25.79 18.92
C LEU A 54 -4.36 -27.23 18.84
N ARG A 55 -4.63 -27.73 17.63
CA ARG A 55 -5.10 -29.10 17.37
C ARG A 55 -3.98 -30.10 17.15
N SER A 56 -2.72 -29.70 17.32
CA SER A 56 -1.54 -30.52 17.05
C SER A 56 -1.52 -31.11 15.63
N ARG A 57 -2.10 -30.39 14.67
CA ARG A 57 -2.04 -30.67 13.23
C ARG A 57 -0.80 -30.01 12.67
N ILE A 58 0.27 -30.77 12.51
CA ILE A 58 1.59 -30.27 12.16
C ILE A 58 1.59 -29.56 10.79
N ILE A 59 0.85 -30.06 9.81
CA ILE A 59 0.85 -29.46 8.46
C ILE A 59 0.08 -28.15 8.45
N TRP A 60 -1.11 -28.15 9.06
CA TRP A 60 -1.93 -26.95 9.14
C TRP A 60 -1.34 -25.91 10.09
N GLY A 61 -0.65 -26.32 11.15
CA GLY A 61 -0.01 -25.41 12.09
C GLY A 61 1.33 -24.91 11.60
N TRP A 62 2.31 -25.80 11.53
CA TRP A 62 3.69 -25.44 11.19
C TRP A 62 3.90 -25.26 9.70
N GLY A 63 3.34 -26.13 8.86
CA GLY A 63 3.49 -26.05 7.40
C GLY A 63 2.88 -24.78 6.82
N LEU A 64 1.59 -24.55 7.06
CA LEU A 64 0.90 -23.34 6.61
C LEU A 64 1.50 -22.07 7.23
N GLY A 65 1.78 -22.07 8.53
CA GLY A 65 2.43 -20.93 9.21
C GLY A 65 3.77 -20.57 8.58
N THR A 66 4.59 -21.57 8.20
CA THR A 66 5.87 -21.33 7.52
C THR A 66 5.67 -20.72 6.13
N ILE A 67 4.69 -21.20 5.35
CA ILE A 67 4.40 -20.65 4.01
C ILE A 67 3.97 -19.19 4.11
N ILE A 68 3.09 -18.88 5.06
CA ILE A 68 2.59 -17.53 5.30
C ILE A 68 3.75 -16.60 5.65
N VAL A 69 4.50 -16.94 6.70
CA VAL A 69 5.63 -16.14 7.19
C VAL A 69 6.70 -15.95 6.11
N ALA A 70 7.09 -17.02 5.41
CA ALA A 70 8.06 -16.90 4.32
C ALA A 70 7.54 -16.02 3.18
N GLY A 71 6.26 -16.14 2.85
CA GLY A 71 5.58 -15.32 1.86
C GLY A 71 5.59 -13.83 2.23
N SER A 72 5.25 -13.49 3.49
CA SER A 72 5.29 -12.11 3.99
C SER A 72 6.70 -11.52 3.90
N ILE A 73 7.72 -12.25 4.38
CA ILE A 73 9.11 -11.78 4.37
C ILE A 73 9.58 -11.55 2.93
N ILE A 74 9.29 -12.49 2.01
CA ILE A 74 9.63 -12.33 0.59
C ILE A 74 8.89 -11.13 0.00
N GLY A 75 7.60 -10.98 0.27
CA GLY A 75 6.79 -9.84 -0.18
C GLY A 75 7.36 -8.50 0.27
N TYR A 76 7.72 -8.39 1.56
CA TYR A 76 8.37 -7.21 2.12
C TYR A 76 9.72 -6.92 1.45
N LEU A 77 10.56 -7.94 1.26
CA LEU A 77 11.85 -7.74 0.59
C LEU A 77 11.67 -7.29 -0.86
N LEU A 78 10.69 -7.84 -1.58
CA LEU A 78 10.41 -7.45 -2.96
C LEU A 78 9.92 -6.01 -3.05
N SER A 79 8.96 -5.59 -2.21
CA SER A 79 8.47 -4.21 -2.22
C SER A 79 9.57 -3.18 -1.93
N ARG A 80 10.57 -3.51 -1.11
CA ARG A 80 11.70 -2.60 -0.78
C ARG A 80 12.90 -2.68 -1.72
N THR A 81 12.92 -3.62 -2.66
CA THR A 81 14.06 -3.79 -3.58
C THR A 81 13.69 -3.51 -5.03
N VAL A 82 12.66 -4.19 -5.54
CA VAL A 82 12.25 -4.14 -6.94
C VAL A 82 10.82 -3.64 -7.14
N GLY A 83 10.06 -3.48 -6.04
CA GLY A 83 8.64 -3.15 -6.06
C GLY A 83 7.77 -4.39 -6.25
N LEU A 84 6.48 -4.26 -5.95
CA LEU A 84 5.48 -5.29 -6.24
C LEU A 84 4.73 -4.95 -7.54
N PRO A 85 4.02 -5.92 -8.17
CA PRO A 85 3.32 -5.66 -9.42
C PRO A 85 2.36 -4.47 -9.31
N GLY A 86 2.58 -3.43 -10.10
CA GLY A 86 1.72 -2.24 -10.10
C GLY A 86 1.96 -1.27 -8.94
N THR A 87 3.03 -1.44 -8.16
CA THR A 87 3.45 -0.48 -7.11
C THR A 87 4.90 -0.06 -7.28
N GLY A 88 5.29 1.03 -6.62
CA GLY A 88 6.67 1.52 -6.59
C GLY A 88 7.58 0.71 -5.67
N VAL A 89 8.86 1.08 -5.62
CA VAL A 89 9.78 0.61 -4.57
C VAL A 89 9.50 1.41 -3.30
N GLU A 90 9.11 0.72 -2.24
CA GLU A 90 8.83 1.29 -0.92
C GLU A 90 10.12 1.61 -0.16
N GLU A 91 10.04 2.59 0.75
CA GLU A 91 11.17 2.98 1.58
C GLU A 91 11.42 1.97 2.71
N TRP A 92 12.70 1.84 3.09
CA TRP A 92 13.08 1.10 4.28
C TRP A 92 12.65 1.85 5.53
N ALA A 93 12.37 1.13 6.61
CA ALA A 93 12.08 1.73 7.90
C ALA A 93 13.17 2.74 8.31
N ASP A 94 12.77 3.92 8.79
CA ASP A 94 13.71 4.90 9.33
C ASP A 94 14.27 4.43 10.68
N LEU A 95 15.36 3.67 10.60
CA LEU A 95 16.06 3.15 11.76
C LEU A 95 16.69 4.27 12.62
N GLN A 96 16.88 5.48 12.08
CA GLN A 96 17.44 6.61 12.84
C GLN A 96 16.41 7.26 13.75
N GLY A 97 15.17 7.41 13.30
CA GLY A 97 14.03 7.84 14.13
C GLY A 97 13.80 6.89 15.31
N ILE A 98 13.80 5.58 15.04
CA ILE A 98 13.64 4.53 16.05
C ILE A 98 14.77 4.55 17.09
N TRP A 99 16.02 4.75 16.64
CA TRP A 99 17.15 4.89 17.56
C TRP A 99 17.07 6.17 18.40
N GLY A 100 16.54 7.27 17.86
CA GLY A 100 16.28 8.51 18.60
C GLY A 100 15.32 8.32 19.78
N LEU A 101 14.24 7.56 19.57
CA LEU A 101 13.27 7.16 20.59
C LEU A 101 13.86 6.25 21.67
N VAL A 102 14.66 5.25 21.28
CA VAL A 102 15.26 4.27 22.21
C VAL A 102 16.45 4.86 22.99
N SER A 103 17.20 5.78 22.37
CA SER A 103 18.40 6.39 22.95
C SER A 103 18.13 7.49 23.99
N GLY A 104 16.86 7.83 24.23
CA GLY A 104 16.47 8.78 25.27
C GLY A 104 16.75 10.25 24.94
N LYS A 105 17.07 10.61 23.69
CA LYS A 105 17.18 12.04 23.31
C LYS A 105 15.84 12.78 23.28
N ALA A 106 14.72 12.08 23.38
CA ALA A 106 13.37 12.65 23.51
C ALA A 106 12.92 12.92 24.96
N ILE A 107 13.79 12.73 25.97
CA ILE A 107 13.41 12.82 27.39
C ILE A 107 13.12 14.26 27.87
N ASP A 108 13.42 15.28 27.06
CA ASP A 108 13.08 16.68 27.39
C ASP A 108 11.69 17.12 26.89
N GLN A 109 11.03 16.31 26.05
CA GLN A 109 9.70 16.62 25.52
C GLN A 109 8.62 15.96 26.38
N SER A 110 7.52 16.69 26.63
CA SER A 110 6.52 16.32 27.63
C SER A 110 5.95 14.92 27.38
N PHE A 111 5.51 14.22 28.43
CA PHE A 111 4.91 12.88 28.33
C PHE A 111 3.75 12.79 27.30
N LYS A 112 3.10 13.93 27.00
CA LYS A 112 2.08 14.02 25.95
C LYS A 112 2.67 13.99 24.53
N ASP A 113 3.86 14.54 24.34
CA ASP A 113 4.59 14.56 23.06
C ASP A 113 5.18 13.19 22.72
N VAL A 114 5.56 12.40 23.73
CA VAL A 114 6.01 11.01 23.54
C VAL A 114 4.82 10.11 23.18
N CYS A 115 3.69 10.26 23.87
CA CYS A 115 2.47 9.53 23.53
C CYS A 115 1.91 9.95 22.16
N SER A 116 2.00 11.23 21.79
CA SER A 116 1.60 11.69 20.46
C SER A 116 2.58 11.26 19.37
N ALA A 117 3.90 11.22 19.62
CA ALA A 117 4.89 10.70 18.69
C ALA A 117 4.76 9.19 18.48
N ILE A 118 4.54 8.42 19.55
CA ILE A 118 4.24 6.98 19.46
C ILE A 118 2.90 6.77 18.72
N ALA A 119 1.89 7.62 18.95
CA ALA A 119 0.64 7.56 18.20
C ALA A 119 0.82 8.00 16.74
N GLN A 120 1.68 8.97 16.43
CA GLN A 120 1.99 9.40 15.06
C GLN A 120 2.86 8.40 14.30
N GLU A 121 3.72 7.64 14.97
CA GLU A 121 4.50 6.54 14.37
C GLU A 121 3.78 5.18 14.41
N SER A 122 2.68 5.06 15.16
CA SER A 122 1.81 3.88 15.14
C SER A 122 0.58 4.08 14.26
N PHE A 123 0.18 5.32 13.98
CA PHE A 123 -1.06 5.68 13.27
C PHE A 123 -0.94 6.88 12.31
N GLY A 124 0.27 7.39 12.03
CA GLY A 124 0.51 8.47 11.04
C GLY A 124 1.20 7.97 9.77
N SER A 125 1.21 8.78 8.71
CA SER A 125 1.64 8.42 7.34
C SER A 125 3.11 7.98 7.17
N ASN A 126 3.97 8.10 8.20
CA ASN A 126 5.36 7.62 8.20
C ASN A 126 5.55 6.27 8.94
N SER A 127 4.47 5.65 9.41
CA SER A 127 4.46 4.44 10.27
C SER A 127 4.75 3.12 9.55
N PHE A 128 4.78 3.13 8.21
CA PHE A 128 4.74 1.91 7.39
C PHE A 128 5.97 1.04 7.50
N GLY A 129 7.15 1.66 7.61
CA GLY A 129 8.39 0.93 7.87
C GLY A 129 8.39 0.21 9.23
N LEU A 130 7.79 0.82 10.26
CA LEU A 130 7.80 0.27 11.61
C LEU A 130 6.90 -0.96 11.75
N ILE A 131 5.69 -0.91 11.21
CA ILE A 131 4.76 -2.06 11.23
C ILE A 131 5.36 -3.24 10.44
N GLY A 132 5.92 -2.97 9.26
CA GLY A 132 6.61 -3.99 8.46
C GLY A 132 7.83 -4.59 9.18
N LEU A 133 8.64 -3.77 9.84
CA LEU A 133 9.78 -4.24 10.66
C LEU A 133 9.31 -5.12 11.83
N LEU A 134 8.27 -4.70 12.55
CA LEU A 134 7.69 -5.47 13.65
C LEU A 134 7.14 -6.82 13.16
N ALA A 135 6.48 -6.83 11.99
CA ALA A 135 6.03 -8.06 11.35
C ALA A 135 7.20 -9.01 11.10
N ILE A 136 8.27 -8.55 10.45
CA ILE A 136 9.47 -9.37 10.18
C ILE A 136 10.09 -9.93 11.46
N LEU A 137 10.15 -9.14 12.54
CA LEU A 137 10.69 -9.60 13.82
C LEU A 137 9.85 -10.73 14.42
N VAL A 138 8.52 -10.56 14.46
CA VAL A 138 7.58 -11.57 14.96
C VAL A 138 7.62 -12.83 14.10
N GLU A 139 7.65 -12.67 12.79
CA GLU A 139 7.75 -13.72 11.80
C GLU A 139 9.06 -14.51 11.89
N THR A 140 10.18 -13.82 12.04
CA THR A 140 11.49 -14.43 12.26
C THR A 140 11.52 -15.20 13.59
N ALA A 141 10.89 -14.66 14.65
CA ALA A 141 10.75 -15.37 15.92
C ALA A 141 9.89 -16.65 15.79
N PHE A 142 8.87 -16.65 14.92
CA PHE A 142 8.09 -17.85 14.62
C PHE A 142 8.96 -18.92 13.95
N LEU A 143 9.76 -18.55 12.95
CA LEU A 143 10.70 -19.48 12.30
C LEU A 143 11.76 -20.01 13.28
N GLY A 144 12.26 -19.16 14.19
CA GLY A 144 13.13 -19.60 15.28
C GLY A 144 12.44 -20.62 16.19
N THR A 145 11.17 -20.38 16.53
CA THR A 145 10.35 -21.29 17.34
C THR A 145 10.11 -22.62 16.62
N LEU A 146 9.84 -22.60 15.32
CA LEU A 146 9.74 -23.79 14.45
C LEU A 146 11.01 -24.64 14.54
N VAL A 147 12.19 -24.00 14.41
CA VAL A 147 13.48 -24.69 14.46
C VAL A 147 13.73 -25.33 15.82
N LEU A 148 13.38 -24.64 16.90
CA LEU A 148 13.51 -25.15 18.26
C LEU A 148 12.51 -26.28 18.57
N ALA A 149 11.29 -26.21 18.02
CA ALA A 149 10.24 -27.19 18.22
C ALA A 149 10.48 -28.49 17.44
N LYS A 150 11.23 -28.44 16.33
CA LYS A 150 11.56 -29.59 15.47
C LYS A 150 10.35 -30.49 15.14
N PRO A 151 9.22 -29.93 14.64
CA PRO A 151 8.02 -30.71 14.40
C PRO A 151 8.22 -31.85 13.37
N TRP A 152 9.24 -31.75 12.52
CA TRP A 152 9.63 -32.82 11.59
C TRP A 152 10.20 -34.07 12.28
N ALA A 153 10.65 -33.97 13.53
CA ALA A 153 11.12 -35.10 14.32
C ALA A 153 9.98 -35.81 15.08
N ASP A 154 8.78 -35.22 15.10
CA ASP A 154 7.62 -35.79 15.78
C ASP A 154 7.02 -36.96 14.95
N PRO A 155 6.81 -38.15 15.52
CA PRO A 155 6.16 -39.26 14.84
C PRO A 155 4.78 -38.91 14.25
N VAL A 156 4.06 -37.96 14.87
CA VAL A 156 2.74 -37.47 14.42
C VAL A 156 2.83 -36.81 13.04
N MET A 157 4.00 -36.29 12.65
CA MET A 157 4.22 -35.65 11.34
C MET A 157 3.91 -36.61 10.18
N LYS A 158 4.34 -37.87 10.28
CA LYS A 158 4.09 -38.87 9.23
C LYS A 158 2.60 -39.15 9.09
N THR A 159 1.89 -39.30 10.20
CA THR A 159 0.44 -39.54 10.20
C THR A 159 -0.33 -38.36 9.64
N ASP A 160 0.06 -37.14 9.99
CA ASP A 160 -0.58 -35.92 9.48
C ASP A 160 -0.31 -35.74 7.98
N LEU A 161 0.91 -36.05 7.49
CA LEU A 161 1.26 -36.05 6.06
C LEU A 161 0.44 -37.04 5.25
N LEU A 162 0.25 -38.26 5.78
CA LEU A 162 -0.59 -39.26 5.14
C LEU A 162 -2.06 -38.81 5.10
N ALA A 163 -2.58 -38.24 6.20
CA ALA A 163 -3.93 -37.72 6.27
C ALA A 163 -4.15 -36.53 5.32
N PHE A 164 -3.20 -35.62 5.23
CA PHE A 164 -3.21 -34.50 4.29
C PHE A 164 -3.20 -34.98 2.85
N ASN A 165 -2.31 -35.92 2.49
CA ASN A 165 -2.25 -36.47 1.14
C ASN A 165 -3.54 -37.22 0.76
N ALA A 166 -4.12 -37.97 1.69
CA ALA A 166 -5.42 -38.64 1.47
C ALA A 166 -6.53 -37.62 1.22
N SER A 167 -6.58 -36.54 2.02
CA SER A 167 -7.56 -35.46 1.88
C SER A 167 -7.38 -34.72 0.55
N ALA A 168 -6.14 -34.40 0.16
CA ALA A 168 -5.82 -33.76 -1.10
C ALA A 168 -6.17 -34.65 -2.30
N LYS A 169 -5.90 -35.95 -2.23
CA LYS A 169 -6.28 -36.92 -3.26
C LYS A 169 -7.80 -37.02 -3.40
N GLN A 170 -8.53 -37.11 -2.29
CA GLN A 170 -9.99 -37.13 -2.28
C GLN A 170 -10.57 -35.85 -2.88
N MET A 171 -10.01 -34.70 -2.49
CA MET A 171 -10.41 -33.40 -3.03
C MET A 171 -10.16 -33.34 -4.53
N ARG A 172 -8.97 -33.72 -5.01
CA ARG A 172 -8.62 -33.75 -6.45
C ARG A 172 -9.51 -34.72 -7.26
N GLN A 173 -9.95 -35.81 -6.65
CA GLN A 173 -10.85 -36.79 -7.29
C GLN A 173 -12.32 -36.35 -7.26
N SER A 174 -12.68 -35.31 -6.51
CA SER A 174 -14.02 -34.75 -6.54
C SER A 174 -14.31 -34.16 -7.91
N ARG A 175 -15.40 -34.59 -8.55
CA ARG A 175 -15.91 -34.03 -9.81
C ARG A 175 -16.18 -32.52 -9.74
N PHE A 176 -16.26 -31.96 -8.52
CA PHE A 176 -16.50 -30.55 -8.27
C PHE A 176 -15.23 -29.74 -8.02
N PHE A 177 -14.04 -30.37 -7.96
CA PHE A 177 -12.80 -29.68 -7.60
C PHE A 177 -12.36 -28.63 -8.63
N LEU A 178 -12.19 -29.02 -9.90
CA LEU A 178 -11.85 -28.07 -10.96
C LEU A 178 -12.91 -26.97 -11.13
N PRO A 179 -14.22 -27.29 -11.20
CA PRO A 179 -15.26 -26.26 -11.26
C PRO A 179 -15.24 -25.30 -10.06
N ALA A 180 -15.03 -25.80 -8.84
CA ALA A 180 -14.95 -24.96 -7.65
C ALA A 180 -13.70 -24.07 -7.65
N MET A 181 -12.55 -24.57 -8.12
CA MET A 181 -11.34 -23.76 -8.28
C MET A 181 -11.53 -22.67 -9.33
N MET A 182 -12.08 -22.99 -10.49
CA MET A 182 -12.36 -21.99 -11.53
C MET A 182 -13.37 -20.96 -11.04
N LEU A 183 -14.43 -21.39 -10.36
CA LEU A 183 -15.42 -20.48 -9.76
C LEU A 183 -14.77 -19.58 -8.70
N ALA A 184 -13.91 -20.10 -7.84
CA ALA A 184 -13.19 -19.30 -6.86
C ALA A 184 -12.31 -18.24 -7.55
N THR A 185 -11.56 -18.60 -8.59
CA THR A 185 -10.75 -17.65 -9.36
C THR A 185 -11.63 -16.58 -10.03
N ILE A 186 -12.75 -16.97 -10.63
CA ILE A 186 -13.69 -16.03 -11.26
C ILE A 186 -14.32 -15.10 -10.23
N LEU A 187 -14.75 -15.62 -9.08
CA LEU A 187 -15.34 -14.83 -8.00
C LEU A 187 -14.33 -13.86 -7.41
N ILE A 188 -13.09 -14.29 -7.16
CA ILE A 188 -12.01 -13.41 -6.70
C ILE A 188 -11.79 -12.31 -7.73
N GLY A 189 -11.62 -12.65 -9.02
CA GLY A 189 -11.43 -11.66 -10.08
C GLY A 189 -12.61 -10.68 -10.22
N PHE A 190 -13.86 -11.18 -10.12
CA PHE A 190 -15.07 -10.37 -10.19
C PHE A 190 -15.20 -9.42 -8.99
N PHE A 191 -14.98 -9.91 -7.76
CA PHE A 191 -15.01 -9.07 -6.57
C PHE A 191 -13.89 -8.04 -6.58
N SER A 192 -12.66 -8.42 -6.97
CA SER A 192 -11.55 -7.47 -7.16
C SER A 192 -11.91 -6.38 -8.19
N TYR A 193 -12.55 -6.74 -9.30
CA TYR A 193 -13.00 -5.78 -10.32
C TYR A 193 -14.11 -4.85 -9.81
N GLN A 194 -15.18 -5.40 -9.22
CA GLN A 194 -16.32 -4.62 -8.72
C GLN A 194 -15.89 -3.63 -7.64
N ILE A 195 -14.99 -4.05 -6.75
CA ILE A 195 -14.48 -3.19 -5.68
C ILE A 195 -13.54 -2.13 -6.24
N GLY A 196 -12.65 -2.47 -7.19
CA GLY A 196 -11.85 -1.46 -7.90
C GLY A 196 -12.71 -0.36 -8.54
N VAL A 197 -13.85 -0.73 -9.14
CA VAL A 197 -14.83 0.22 -9.68
C VAL A 197 -15.54 1.04 -8.59
N GLN A 198 -15.73 0.50 -7.39
CA GLN A 198 -16.36 1.20 -6.26
C GLN A 198 -15.39 2.13 -5.52
N SER A 199 -14.11 1.77 -5.36
CA SER A 199 -13.08 2.64 -4.78
C SER A 199 -12.89 3.91 -5.61
N VAL A 200 -12.99 3.78 -6.94
CA VAL A 200 -13.03 4.91 -7.89
C VAL A 200 -14.25 5.83 -7.68
N LYS A 201 -15.35 5.34 -7.09
CA LYS A 201 -16.52 6.18 -6.74
C LYS A 201 -16.36 6.83 -5.36
N ALA A 202 -15.62 6.22 -4.46
CA ALA A 202 -15.38 6.75 -3.11
C ALA A 202 -14.35 7.91 -3.11
N HIS A 203 -13.47 7.97 -4.10
CA HIS A 203 -12.54 9.09 -4.34
C HIS A 203 -13.14 10.25 -5.16
N ASP A 204 -14.45 10.24 -5.44
CA ASP A 204 -15.19 11.46 -5.75
C ASP A 204 -15.35 12.29 -4.45
N SER A 205 -14.23 12.58 -3.77
CA SER A 205 -14.17 13.59 -2.73
C SER A 205 -14.61 14.90 -3.38
N GLU A 206 -15.60 15.58 -2.82
CA GLU A 206 -15.98 16.94 -3.23
C GLU A 206 -14.80 17.87 -2.98
N HIS A 207 -13.86 17.93 -3.93
CA HIS A 207 -12.87 18.98 -4.03
C HIS A 207 -13.49 20.03 -4.94
N PRO A 208 -14.11 21.09 -4.39
CA PRO A 208 -14.59 22.18 -5.21
C PRO A 208 -13.40 22.80 -5.95
N LEU A 209 -13.64 23.27 -7.17
CA LEU A 209 -12.64 24.05 -7.89
C LEU A 209 -12.08 25.15 -6.99
N PRO A 210 -10.75 25.32 -6.92
CA PRO A 210 -10.16 26.41 -6.15
C PRO A 210 -10.73 27.77 -6.58
N GLU A 211 -11.05 28.63 -5.61
CA GLU A 211 -11.63 29.96 -5.87
C GLU A 211 -10.67 30.88 -6.64
N THR A 212 -9.36 30.63 -6.55
CA THR A 212 -8.33 31.43 -7.19
C THR A 212 -8.02 30.87 -8.58
N ILE A 213 -8.64 31.45 -9.61
CA ILE A 213 -8.34 31.16 -11.01
C ILE A 213 -7.35 32.20 -11.54
N ILE A 214 -6.20 31.74 -12.03
CA ILE A 214 -5.14 32.60 -12.59
C ILE A 214 -4.79 32.20 -14.02
N SER A 215 -4.19 33.14 -14.74
CA SER A 215 -3.65 32.87 -16.08
C SER A 215 -2.35 32.05 -16.00
N ALA A 216 -2.01 31.35 -17.08
CA ALA A 216 -0.73 30.65 -17.19
C ALA A 216 0.49 31.60 -17.08
N GLN A 217 0.34 32.86 -17.46
CA GLN A 217 1.38 33.88 -17.32
C GLN A 217 1.59 34.26 -15.85
N THR A 218 0.50 34.45 -15.11
CA THR A 218 0.53 34.73 -13.67
C THR A 218 1.16 33.56 -12.89
N LEU A 219 0.88 32.32 -13.29
CA LEU A 219 1.51 31.14 -12.69
C LEU A 219 3.05 31.18 -12.86
N GLU A 220 3.51 31.58 -14.03
CA GLU A 220 4.95 31.70 -14.32
C GLU A 220 5.59 32.85 -13.51
N GLU A 221 4.93 34.01 -13.45
CA GLU A 221 5.45 35.21 -12.78
C GLU A 221 5.49 35.08 -11.24
N GLU A 222 4.40 34.61 -10.63
CA GLU A 222 4.23 34.58 -9.17
C GLU A 222 4.77 33.30 -8.52
N TYR A 223 4.61 32.18 -9.22
CA TYR A 223 4.94 30.85 -8.71
C TYR A 223 6.12 30.20 -9.44
N GLY A 224 6.64 30.80 -10.52
CA GLY A 224 7.81 30.25 -11.20
C GLY A 224 7.52 28.92 -11.89
N ILE A 225 6.27 28.64 -12.27
CA ILE A 225 5.86 27.40 -12.94
C ILE A 225 5.31 27.75 -14.32
N GLN A 226 5.91 27.18 -15.36
CA GLN A 226 5.44 27.33 -16.74
C GLN A 226 4.71 26.06 -17.18
N MET A 227 3.45 26.20 -17.58
CA MET A 227 2.68 25.10 -18.17
C MET A 227 3.15 24.77 -19.58
N TYR A 228 3.37 23.48 -19.84
CA TYR A 228 3.86 23.01 -21.13
C TYR A 228 2.83 22.16 -21.89
N LEU A 229 2.19 21.22 -21.20
CA LEU A 229 1.27 20.28 -21.84
C LEU A 229 0.18 19.80 -20.89
N VAL A 230 -1.02 19.65 -21.43
CA VAL A 230 -2.07 18.80 -20.89
C VAL A 230 -2.60 17.98 -22.06
N ALA A 231 -2.42 16.65 -22.02
CA ALA A 231 -2.75 15.79 -23.15
C ALA A 231 -3.29 14.44 -22.70
N VAL A 232 -4.13 13.83 -23.54
CA VAL A 232 -4.60 12.46 -23.30
C VAL A 232 -3.60 11.47 -23.89
N THR A 233 -3.14 10.52 -23.07
CA THR A 233 -2.16 9.49 -23.43
C THR A 233 -2.67 8.09 -23.09
N ALA A 234 -1.83 7.06 -23.26
CA ALA A 234 -2.14 5.66 -22.94
C ALA A 234 -3.48 5.17 -23.52
N ALA A 235 -3.73 5.46 -24.81
CA ALA A 235 -4.98 5.13 -25.51
C ALA A 235 -6.26 5.68 -24.85
N GLY A 236 -6.17 6.81 -24.15
CA GLY A 236 -7.29 7.39 -23.40
C GLY A 236 -7.23 7.12 -21.91
N GLY A 237 -6.37 6.20 -21.45
CA GLY A 237 -6.33 5.79 -20.05
C GLY A 237 -5.71 6.79 -19.08
N MET A 238 -4.93 7.77 -19.55
CA MET A 238 -4.21 8.72 -18.71
C MET A 238 -4.24 10.14 -19.28
N VAL A 239 -4.16 11.14 -18.41
CA VAL A 239 -3.90 12.55 -18.72
C VAL A 239 -2.46 12.88 -18.32
N ASP A 240 -1.66 13.32 -19.28
CA ASP A 240 -0.27 13.75 -19.11
C ASP A 240 -0.24 15.28 -18.89
N VAL A 241 0.10 15.68 -17.67
CA VAL A 241 0.28 17.08 -17.29
C VAL A 241 1.78 17.37 -17.18
N ARG A 242 2.30 18.29 -18.00
CA ARG A 242 3.71 18.69 -17.99
C ARG A 242 3.87 20.16 -17.69
N TYR A 243 4.79 20.45 -16.79
CA TYR A 243 5.14 21.80 -16.36
C TYR A 243 6.65 21.92 -16.17
N ARG A 244 7.17 23.14 -16.29
CA ARG A 244 8.57 23.47 -16.07
C ARG A 244 8.70 24.36 -14.86
N ILE A 245 9.71 24.11 -14.03
CA ILE A 245 10.06 25.02 -12.95
C ILE A 245 11.03 26.07 -13.48
N ILE A 246 10.62 27.33 -13.52
CA ILE A 246 11.48 28.47 -13.87
C ILE A 246 12.20 28.95 -12.61
N ASP A 247 11.49 29.07 -11.49
CA ASP A 247 12.02 29.55 -10.20
C ASP A 247 11.61 28.57 -9.07
N PRO A 248 12.55 27.76 -8.56
CA PRO A 248 12.29 26.79 -7.50
C PRO A 248 11.79 27.41 -6.19
N ASP A 249 12.27 28.61 -5.83
CA ASP A 249 11.92 29.25 -4.56
C ASP A 249 10.47 29.75 -4.59
N LYS A 250 10.01 30.23 -5.75
CA LYS A 250 8.60 30.58 -5.96
C LYS A 250 7.72 29.33 -6.02
N ALA A 251 8.19 28.27 -6.70
CA ALA A 251 7.42 27.04 -6.87
C ALA A 251 7.22 26.28 -5.55
N ALA A 252 8.14 26.45 -4.59
CA ALA A 252 8.03 25.88 -3.24
C ALA A 252 6.75 26.31 -2.50
N LYS A 253 6.12 27.44 -2.88
CA LYS A 253 4.85 27.90 -2.30
C LYS A 253 3.65 27.01 -2.62
N LEU A 254 3.74 26.20 -3.68
CA LEU A 254 2.68 25.27 -4.12
C LEU A 254 3.03 23.81 -3.83
N VAL A 255 4.10 23.58 -3.08
CA VAL A 255 4.44 22.24 -2.58
C VAL A 255 3.46 21.90 -1.46
N ASP A 256 2.85 20.72 -1.57
CA ASP A 256 1.99 20.20 -0.53
C ASP A 256 2.81 19.92 0.74
N PRO A 257 2.42 20.43 1.93
CA PRO A 257 3.14 20.17 3.18
C PRO A 257 3.18 18.70 3.60
N GLU A 258 2.16 17.93 3.24
CA GLU A 258 2.02 16.51 3.59
C GLU A 258 2.75 15.62 2.57
N ASP A 259 2.55 15.87 1.27
CA ASP A 259 3.14 15.03 0.21
C ASP A 259 4.57 15.43 -0.19
N GLY A 260 4.98 16.68 0.09
CA GLY A 260 6.32 17.17 -0.21
C GLY A 260 6.61 17.40 -1.69
N GLY A 261 5.60 17.42 -2.57
CA GLY A 261 5.71 17.67 -4.00
C GLY A 261 4.63 18.60 -4.54
N ILE A 262 4.76 18.99 -5.82
CA ILE A 262 3.71 19.74 -6.53
C ILE A 262 2.77 18.72 -7.18
N MET A 263 1.51 18.74 -6.77
CA MET A 263 0.48 17.78 -7.19
C MET A 263 -0.54 18.46 -8.11
N PRO A 264 -0.32 18.45 -9.45
CA PRO A 264 -1.32 18.99 -10.35
C PRO A 264 -2.58 18.12 -10.36
N MET A 265 -3.73 18.74 -10.19
CA MET A 265 -5.05 18.11 -10.30
C MET A 265 -5.73 18.58 -11.58
N VAL A 266 -6.57 17.75 -12.18
CA VAL A 266 -7.29 18.08 -13.42
C VAL A 266 -8.79 18.03 -13.18
N TYR A 267 -9.44 19.17 -13.37
CA TYR A 267 -10.88 19.32 -13.26
C TYR A 267 -11.53 19.31 -14.65
N VAL A 268 -12.67 18.64 -14.74
CA VAL A 268 -13.49 18.52 -15.95
C VAL A 268 -14.90 19.02 -15.63
N GLN A 269 -15.63 19.49 -16.64
CA GLN A 269 -17.03 19.93 -16.49
C GLN A 269 -17.20 21.03 -15.43
N ASN A 270 -16.31 22.02 -15.44
CA ASN A 270 -16.42 23.19 -14.54
C ASN A 270 -16.38 22.81 -13.05
N GLY A 271 -15.67 21.73 -12.70
CA GLY A 271 -15.41 21.33 -11.32
C GLY A 271 -16.18 20.10 -10.85
N ASP A 272 -17.09 19.56 -11.67
CA ASP A 272 -17.91 18.40 -11.30
C ASP A 272 -17.09 17.11 -11.12
N ILE A 273 -15.97 17.00 -11.84
CA ILE A 273 -15.10 15.81 -11.79
C ILE A 273 -13.67 16.27 -11.60
N MET A 274 -13.01 15.77 -10.56
CA MET A 274 -11.59 15.95 -10.31
C MET A 274 -10.83 14.65 -10.58
N LEU A 275 -9.76 14.75 -11.35
CA LEU A 275 -8.78 13.69 -11.53
C LEU A 275 -7.51 14.06 -10.75
N MET A 276 -7.07 13.14 -9.90
CA MET A 276 -5.88 13.29 -9.06
C MET A 276 -4.81 12.26 -9.47
N PRO A 277 -3.51 12.57 -9.30
CA PRO A 277 -2.46 11.58 -9.47
C PRO A 277 -2.61 10.44 -8.44
N ASP A 278 -2.48 9.19 -8.85
CA ASP A 278 -2.53 8.01 -7.94
C ASP A 278 -1.27 7.88 -7.06
N MET A 279 -0.22 8.65 -7.33
CA MET A 279 1.07 8.53 -6.63
C MET A 279 1.30 9.71 -5.71
N HIS A 280 1.49 9.43 -4.41
CA HIS A 280 2.14 10.35 -3.49
C HIS A 280 3.56 10.60 -4.04
N MET A 281 3.77 11.77 -4.63
CA MET A 281 5.05 12.13 -5.20
C MET A 281 6.07 12.20 -4.07
N ARG A 282 7.10 11.32 -4.09
CA ARG A 282 8.26 11.46 -3.18
C ARG A 282 8.75 12.90 -3.22
N LYS A 283 9.11 13.42 -2.04
CA LYS A 283 9.56 14.80 -1.82
C LYS A 283 10.35 15.35 -3.03
N GLN A 284 9.72 16.23 -3.78
CA GLN A 284 10.20 16.65 -5.09
C GLN A 284 11.31 17.70 -4.91
N GLN A 285 12.53 17.38 -5.35
CA GLN A 285 13.58 18.39 -5.44
C GLN A 285 13.29 19.33 -6.60
N LEU A 286 12.77 20.52 -6.34
CA LEU A 286 12.50 21.54 -7.35
C LEU A 286 13.83 22.04 -7.95
N ILE A 287 13.97 21.93 -9.27
CA ILE A 287 15.20 22.25 -10.01
C ILE A 287 14.82 23.17 -11.16
N ALA A 288 15.52 24.30 -11.26
CA ALA A 288 15.27 25.31 -12.30
C ALA A 288 15.48 24.72 -13.70
N ASP A 289 14.65 25.17 -14.64
CA ASP A 289 14.54 24.74 -16.04
C ASP A 289 14.23 23.24 -16.23
N ARG A 290 13.91 22.50 -15.16
CA ARG A 290 13.52 21.09 -15.27
C ARG A 290 12.06 20.95 -15.65
N MET A 291 11.81 20.12 -16.67
CA MET A 291 10.48 19.63 -17.02
C MET A 291 10.07 18.51 -16.07
N TYR A 292 8.87 18.66 -15.51
CA TYR A 292 8.17 17.64 -14.75
C TYR A 292 6.96 17.16 -15.55
N PHE A 293 6.61 15.91 -15.32
CA PHE A 293 5.43 15.28 -15.91
C PHE A 293 4.71 14.51 -14.81
N THR A 294 3.39 14.62 -14.81
CA THR A 294 2.49 13.90 -13.91
C THR A 294 1.48 13.16 -14.77
N LEU A 295 1.42 11.85 -14.59
CA LEU A 295 0.45 11.00 -15.27
C LEU A 295 -0.73 10.77 -14.33
N ILE A 296 -1.89 11.27 -14.72
CA ILE A 296 -3.12 11.22 -13.94
C ILE A 296 -4.05 10.19 -14.59
N PRO A 297 -4.58 9.21 -13.86
CA PRO A 297 -5.57 8.29 -14.40
C PRO A 297 -6.78 9.04 -14.96
N ASN A 298 -7.14 8.72 -16.21
CA ASN A 298 -8.36 9.27 -16.81
C ASN A 298 -9.57 8.44 -16.38
N THR A 299 -9.94 8.61 -15.12
CA THR A 299 -11.04 7.90 -14.48
C THR A 299 -12.32 8.04 -15.30
N ARG A 300 -13.00 6.91 -15.58
CA ARG A 300 -14.21 6.83 -16.43
C ARG A 300 -14.02 7.37 -17.86
N ASN A 301 -12.77 7.58 -18.30
CA ASN A 301 -12.42 8.11 -19.61
C ASN A 301 -13.13 9.46 -19.90
N VAL A 302 -13.13 10.37 -18.92
CA VAL A 302 -13.88 11.65 -19.00
C VAL A 302 -13.16 12.70 -19.84
N VAL A 303 -11.82 12.68 -19.88
CA VAL A 303 -11.02 13.59 -20.71
C VAL A 303 -10.74 12.95 -22.06
N HIS A 304 -11.08 13.66 -23.13
CA HIS A 304 -10.75 13.29 -24.51
C HIS A 304 -9.94 14.42 -25.15
N ARG A 305 -9.34 14.16 -26.32
CA ARG A 305 -8.76 15.24 -27.12
C ARG A 305 -9.83 16.27 -27.45
N GLY A 306 -9.56 17.54 -27.17
CA GLY A 306 -10.52 18.62 -27.33
C GLY A 306 -11.35 18.93 -26.08
N THR A 307 -11.30 18.09 -25.04
CA THR A 307 -11.99 18.37 -23.78
C THR A 307 -11.39 19.59 -23.10
N ILE A 308 -12.25 20.50 -22.65
CA ILE A 308 -11.86 21.65 -21.84
C ILE A 308 -11.63 21.17 -20.41
N VAL A 309 -10.44 21.44 -19.89
CA VAL A 309 -10.01 21.04 -18.56
C VAL A 309 -9.38 22.23 -17.83
N THR A 310 -9.49 22.22 -16.51
CA THR A 310 -8.81 23.17 -15.63
C THR A 310 -7.76 22.43 -14.83
N VAL A 311 -6.50 22.83 -14.92
CA VAL A 311 -5.43 22.27 -14.09
C VAL A 311 -5.30 23.12 -12.85
N SER A 312 -5.20 22.51 -11.67
CA SER A 312 -4.88 23.24 -10.44
C SER A 312 -3.58 22.72 -9.81
N PHE A 313 -2.91 23.62 -9.10
CA PHE A 313 -1.73 23.36 -8.30
C PHE A 313 -2.07 23.77 -6.86
N GLY A 314 -2.45 22.78 -6.03
CA GLY A 314 -3.01 23.06 -4.70
C GLY A 314 -4.23 23.99 -4.79
N ASN A 315 -4.15 25.16 -4.14
CA ASN A 315 -5.23 26.15 -4.04
C ASN A 315 -5.32 27.12 -5.23
N VAL A 316 -4.53 26.91 -6.29
CA VAL A 316 -4.47 27.80 -7.46
C VAL A 316 -4.92 27.02 -8.69
N ALA A 317 -6.00 27.46 -9.32
CA ALA A 317 -6.51 26.90 -10.57
C ALA A 317 -6.06 27.73 -11.78
N LEU A 318 -5.84 27.09 -12.91
CA LEU A 318 -5.58 27.77 -14.17
C LEU A 318 -6.86 28.03 -14.95
N GLU A 319 -6.80 29.01 -15.84
CA GLU A 319 -7.84 29.22 -16.85
C GLU A 319 -8.09 27.94 -17.67
N PRO A 320 -9.36 27.68 -18.06
CA PRO A 320 -9.70 26.47 -18.82
C PRO A 320 -8.89 26.35 -20.11
N MET A 321 -8.29 25.17 -20.31
CA MET A 321 -7.45 24.87 -21.47
C MET A 321 -7.88 23.58 -22.16
N ILE A 322 -7.51 23.43 -23.43
CA ILE A 322 -7.90 22.26 -24.24
C ILE A 322 -6.88 21.14 -24.03
N ALA A 323 -7.36 19.96 -23.62
CA ALA A 323 -6.55 18.74 -23.57
C ALA A 323 -6.21 18.27 -25.00
N LYS A 324 -4.91 18.09 -25.28
CA LYS A 324 -4.37 17.73 -26.60
C LYS A 324 -4.32 16.22 -26.85
#